data_AF-A0A7X6XJA4-F1
#
_entry.id   AF-A0A7X6XJA4-F1
#
_cell.length_a   1.000
_cell.length_b   1.000
_cell.length_c   1.000
_cell.angle_alpha   90.00
_cell.angle_beta   90.00
_cell.angle_gamma   90.00
#
_symmetry.space_group_name_H-M   'P 1'
#
loop_
_entity.id
_entity.type
_entity.pdbx_description
1 polymer ?
#
loop_
_entity_poly.entity_id
_entity_poly.type
_entity_poly.pdbx_seq_one_letter_code
_entity_poly.pdbx_strand_id
1 'polypeptide(L)'
;MSRRKPPADPHLKGISCGILLAIFGAMVTGGAALTFGEEGKPLGDAVMTLLFGVVPLVLGIVWASRSAAARRKAAWEETERKVLTLAMARGGILSALEVAAKTDLSLDEAKRYLDRLADQGHVDLTPSDQGLVYRFPGAGTPLPSELDPHPQAHPAAAPRQREQ
;
A
#
# COMPACT_ATOMS: atom_id res chain seq x y z
N MET A 1 -29.23 8.34 18.76
CA MET A 1 -28.40 8.58 17.55
C MET A 1 -27.35 9.63 17.89
N SER A 2 -26.13 9.20 18.23
CA SER A 2 -25.05 10.11 18.68
C SER A 2 -24.15 10.46 17.50
N ARG A 3 -24.20 11.72 17.03
CA ARG A 3 -23.26 12.24 16.02
C ARG A 3 -21.88 12.35 16.66
N ARG A 4 -20.98 11.43 16.32
CA ARG A 4 -19.56 11.56 16.68
C ARG A 4 -19.01 12.82 16.00
N LYS A 5 -18.56 13.78 16.82
CA LYS A 5 -17.75 14.92 16.41
C LYS A 5 -16.46 14.38 15.78
N PRO A 6 -16.04 14.83 14.58
CA PRO A 6 -14.78 14.36 14.00
C PRO A 6 -13.62 14.74 14.93
N PRO A 7 -12.67 13.82 15.18
CA PRO A 7 -11.49 14.13 15.98
C PRO A 7 -10.70 15.23 15.28
N ALA A 8 -10.41 16.31 16.00
CA ALA A 8 -9.52 17.37 15.53
C ALA A 8 -8.16 16.74 15.20
N ASP A 9 -7.86 16.70 13.92
CA ASP A 9 -6.74 15.99 13.33
C ASP A 9 -5.41 16.62 13.80
N PRO A 10 -4.58 15.90 14.57
CA PRO A 10 -3.30 16.41 15.09
C PRO A 10 -2.26 16.64 13.98
N HIS A 11 -2.59 16.27 12.74
CA HIS A 11 -1.71 16.26 11.58
C HIS A 11 -1.58 17.61 10.84
N LEU A 12 -2.43 18.58 11.14
CA LEU A 12 -2.34 19.95 10.60
C LEU A 12 -1.08 20.69 11.10
N LYS A 13 -0.54 20.27 12.27
CA LYS A 13 0.65 20.87 12.90
C LYS A 13 1.98 20.52 12.23
N GLY A 14 2.05 19.40 11.51
CA GLY A 14 3.29 18.98 10.84
C GLY A 14 3.55 19.74 9.54
N ILE A 15 2.48 20.01 8.78
CA ILE A 15 2.55 20.72 7.49
C ILE A 15 2.78 22.22 7.72
N SER A 16 2.20 22.79 8.79
CA SER A 16 2.44 24.18 9.15
C SER A 16 3.92 24.45 9.49
N CYS A 17 4.61 23.52 10.16
CA CYS A 17 6.02 23.70 10.52
C CYS A 17 6.94 23.77 9.27
N GLY A 18 6.70 22.90 8.28
CA GLY A 18 7.46 22.91 7.02
C GLY A 18 7.21 24.16 6.18
N ILE A 19 5.94 24.60 6.08
CA ILE A 19 5.57 25.83 5.37
C ILE A 19 6.14 27.06 6.10
N LEU A 20 6.10 27.09 7.43
CA LEU A 20 6.70 28.16 8.24
C LEU A 20 8.21 28.24 8.04
N LEU A 21 8.92 27.11 7.98
CA LEU A 21 10.36 27.07 7.67
C LEU A 21 10.66 27.57 6.25
N ALA A 22 9.86 27.19 5.26
CA ALA A 22 10.02 27.65 3.89
C ALA A 22 9.77 29.15 3.75
N ILE A 23 8.73 29.67 4.39
CA ILE A 23 8.42 31.11 4.42
C ILE A 23 9.50 31.87 5.19
N PHE A 24 9.98 31.34 6.31
CA PHE A 24 11.06 31.97 7.09
C PHE A 24 12.36 32.01 6.28
N GLY A 25 12.74 30.92 5.61
CA GLY A 25 13.89 30.90 4.70
C GLY A 25 13.77 31.89 3.55
N ALA A 26 12.57 31.99 2.94
CA ALA A 26 12.30 32.96 1.89
C ALA A 26 12.32 34.42 2.39
N MET A 27 11.80 34.68 3.59
CA MET A 27 11.79 36.00 4.21
C MET A 27 13.20 36.46 4.59
N VAL A 28 14.04 35.56 5.14
CA VAL A 28 15.45 35.84 5.45
C VAL A 28 16.25 36.09 4.16
N THR A 29 16.05 35.28 3.12
CA THR A 29 16.73 35.43 1.82
C THR A 29 16.30 36.71 1.09
N GLY A 30 15.01 37.02 1.07
CA GLY A 30 14.48 38.25 0.47
C GLY A 30 14.90 39.52 1.21
N GLY A 31 15.00 39.46 2.55
CA GLY A 31 15.49 40.57 3.37
C GLY A 31 16.98 40.87 3.16
N ALA A 32 17.80 39.84 2.96
CA ALA A 32 19.22 39.99 2.64
C ALA A 32 19.42 40.62 1.24
N ALA A 33 18.66 40.15 0.23
CA ALA A 33 18.74 40.69 -1.13
C ALA A 33 18.36 42.18 -1.22
N LEU A 34 17.42 42.64 -0.38
CA LEU A 34 17.03 44.05 -0.33
C LEU A 34 18.00 44.92 0.49
N THR A 35 18.80 44.32 1.38
CA THR A 35 19.69 45.05 2.30
C THR A 35 21.13 45.17 1.77
N PHE A 36 21.60 44.24 0.94
CA PHE A 36 22.97 44.24 0.41
C PHE A 36 23.06 44.74 -1.04
N GLY A 37 22.35 45.83 -1.33
CA GLY A 37 22.32 46.48 -2.64
C GLY A 37 23.58 47.27 -3.02
N GLU A 38 24.57 47.42 -2.14
CA GLU A 38 25.80 48.15 -2.47
C GLU A 38 27.07 47.44 -1.95
N GLU A 39 27.90 46.99 -2.89
CA GLU A 39 29.35 46.71 -2.76
C GLU A 39 29.86 45.50 -1.93
N GLY A 40 29.13 44.37 -1.93
CA GLY A 40 29.61 43.11 -1.34
C GLY A 40 29.99 42.03 -2.37
N LYS A 41 31.13 41.33 -2.16
CA LYS A 41 31.63 40.23 -3.03
C LYS A 41 30.51 39.21 -3.40
N PRO A 42 30.28 38.92 -4.69
CA PRO A 42 29.16 38.08 -5.16
C PRO A 42 29.20 36.63 -4.63
N LEU A 43 30.38 36.19 -4.18
CA LEU A 43 30.59 34.86 -3.63
C LEU A 43 29.93 34.69 -2.25
N GLY A 44 29.88 35.73 -1.42
CA GLY A 44 29.28 35.66 -0.08
C GLY A 44 27.76 35.56 -0.13
N ASP A 45 27.14 36.34 -1.02
CA ASP A 45 25.70 36.39 -1.22
C ASP A 45 25.16 35.08 -1.83
N ALA A 46 25.87 34.52 -2.81
CA ALA A 46 25.54 33.21 -3.38
C ALA A 46 25.61 32.09 -2.35
N VAL A 47 26.62 32.10 -1.47
CA VAL A 47 26.77 31.10 -0.40
C VAL A 47 25.65 31.20 0.63
N MET A 48 25.24 32.42 1.00
CA MET A 48 24.12 32.63 1.93
C MET A 48 22.79 32.20 1.33
N THR A 49 22.54 32.53 0.06
CA THR A 49 21.34 32.10 -0.67
C THR A 49 21.27 30.57 -0.80
N LEU A 50 22.41 29.92 -1.05
CA LEU A 50 22.48 28.46 -1.13
C LEU A 50 22.22 27.80 0.23
N LEU A 51 22.90 28.25 1.29
CA LEU A 51 22.82 27.66 2.63
C LEU A 51 21.49 27.92 3.34
N PHE A 52 20.93 29.13 3.21
CA PHE A 52 19.72 29.53 3.94
C PHE A 52 18.45 29.53 3.09
N GLY A 53 18.56 29.52 1.76
CA GLY A 53 17.43 29.42 0.85
C GLY A 53 17.27 28.00 0.32
N VAL A 54 18.23 27.56 -0.50
CA VAL A 54 18.08 26.33 -1.29
C VAL A 54 18.17 25.08 -0.43
N VAL A 55 19.16 24.98 0.47
CA VAL A 55 19.36 23.81 1.33
C VAL A 55 18.13 23.52 2.22
N PRO A 56 17.59 24.46 3.01
CA PRO A 56 16.42 24.19 3.83
C PRO A 56 15.16 23.95 3.01
N LEU A 57 15.03 24.58 1.82
CA LEU A 57 13.90 24.34 0.92
C LEU A 57 13.93 22.91 0.37
N VAL A 58 15.08 22.43 -0.10
CA VAL A 58 15.23 21.04 -0.59
C VAL A 58 15.02 20.05 0.56
N LEU A 59 15.63 20.28 1.73
CA LEU A 59 15.40 19.43 2.91
C LEU A 59 13.93 19.39 3.31
N GLY A 60 13.25 20.54 3.32
CA GLY A 60 11.82 20.65 3.63
C GLY A 60 10.95 19.86 2.66
N ILE A 61 11.21 19.98 1.35
CA ILE A 61 10.48 19.23 0.31
C ILE A 61 10.74 17.73 0.42
N VAL A 62 12.00 17.32 0.63
CA VAL A 62 12.35 15.90 0.78
C VAL A 62 11.70 15.32 2.04
N TRP A 63 11.68 16.06 3.15
CA TRP A 63 11.08 15.58 4.39
C TRP A 63 9.56 15.52 4.30
N ALA A 64 8.93 16.53 3.69
CA ALA A 64 7.49 16.55 3.44
C ALA A 64 7.04 15.42 2.50
N SER A 65 7.77 15.21 1.39
CA SER A 65 7.48 14.12 0.45
C SER A 65 7.69 12.75 1.07
N ARG A 66 8.76 12.56 1.86
CA ARG A 66 9.01 11.30 2.59
C ARG A 66 7.95 11.05 3.67
N SER A 67 7.50 12.09 4.38
CA SER A 67 6.40 11.98 5.34
C SER A 67 5.08 11.63 4.64
N ALA A 68 4.78 12.25 3.49
CA ALA A 68 3.59 11.94 2.70
C ALA A 68 3.63 10.51 2.13
N ALA A 69 4.80 10.06 1.66
CA ALA A 69 4.99 8.68 1.18
C ALA A 69 4.81 7.65 2.32
N ALA A 70 5.34 7.93 3.51
CA ALA A 70 5.14 7.08 4.69
C ALA A 70 3.66 6.98 5.08
N ARG A 71 2.90 8.08 4.99
CA ARG A 71 1.45 8.07 5.23
C ARG A 71 0.70 7.24 4.19
N ARG A 72 1.07 7.36 2.91
CA ARG A 72 0.48 6.55 1.84
C ARG A 72 0.71 5.06 2.07
N LYS A 73 1.91 4.68 2.53
CA LYS A 73 2.21 3.29 2.91
C LYS A 73 1.35 2.81 4.07
N ALA A 74 1.27 3.58 5.16
CA ALA A 74 0.46 3.20 6.31
C ALA A 74 -1.03 3.05 5.99
N ALA A 75 -1.59 3.96 5.17
CA ALA A 75 -2.99 3.86 4.71
C ALA A 75 -3.21 2.64 3.82
N TRP A 76 -2.22 2.28 3.00
CA TRP A 76 -2.26 1.09 2.15
C TRP A 76 -2.21 -0.19 2.99
N GLU A 77 -1.31 -0.26 3.98
CA GLU A 77 -1.20 -1.39 4.91
C GLU A 77 -2.50 -1.61 5.70
N GLU A 78 -3.17 -0.54 6.15
CA GLU A 78 -4.46 -0.65 6.82
C GLU A 78 -5.54 -1.22 5.88
N THR A 79 -5.55 -0.78 4.63
CA THR A 79 -6.48 -1.27 3.61
C THR A 79 -6.25 -2.75 3.30
N GLU A 80 -5.00 -3.14 3.09
CA GLU A 80 -4.59 -4.53 2.88
C GLU A 80 -5.01 -5.42 4.04
N ARG A 81 -4.75 -4.99 5.29
CA ARG A 81 -5.18 -5.73 6.47
C ARG A 81 -6.69 -5.90 6.55
N LYS A 82 -7.48 -4.88 6.20
CA LYS A 82 -8.94 -4.97 6.13
C LYS A 82 -9.38 -6.00 5.08
N VAL A 83 -8.77 -6.00 3.90
CA VAL A 83 -9.08 -6.98 2.83
C VAL A 83 -8.76 -8.41 3.27
N LEU A 84 -7.57 -8.65 3.84
CA LEU A 84 -7.19 -9.99 4.32
C LEU A 84 -8.10 -10.46 5.46
N THR A 85 -8.45 -9.58 6.40
CA THR A 85 -9.38 -9.92 7.49
C THR A 85 -10.75 -10.29 6.95
N LEU A 86 -11.22 -9.57 5.93
CA LEU A 86 -12.47 -9.87 5.24
C LEU A 86 -12.40 -11.22 4.50
N ALA A 87 -11.25 -11.55 3.91
CA ALA A 87 -11.01 -12.84 3.27
C ALA A 87 -11.09 -13.99 4.26
N MET A 88 -10.42 -13.86 5.40
CA MET A 88 -10.48 -14.85 6.47
C MET A 88 -11.90 -15.02 7.01
N ALA A 89 -12.65 -13.93 7.20
CA ALA A 89 -14.03 -13.98 7.69
C ALA A 89 -15.01 -14.65 6.71
N ARG A 90 -14.71 -14.65 5.41
CA ARG A 90 -15.54 -15.24 4.34
C ARG A 90 -15.03 -16.60 3.85
N GLY A 91 -14.10 -17.23 4.57
CA GLY A 91 -13.54 -18.53 4.17
C GLY A 91 -12.71 -18.46 2.89
N GLY A 92 -12.13 -17.29 2.60
CA GLY A 92 -11.24 -17.06 1.47
C GLY A 92 -11.92 -16.69 0.15
N ILE A 93 -13.24 -16.50 0.09
CA ILE A 93 -13.94 -16.12 -1.15
C ILE A 93 -14.40 -14.66 -1.04
N LEU A 94 -14.02 -13.83 -2.01
CA LEU A 94 -14.40 -12.42 -2.08
C LEU A 94 -14.75 -11.97 -3.49
N SER A 95 -15.71 -11.07 -3.60
CA SER A 95 -15.94 -10.28 -4.82
C SER A 95 -15.36 -8.87 -4.71
N ALA A 96 -15.09 -8.23 -5.85
CA ALA A 96 -14.66 -6.83 -5.89
C ALA A 96 -15.71 -5.89 -5.26
N LEU A 97 -17.00 -6.22 -5.38
CA LEU A 97 -18.09 -5.47 -4.77
C LEU A 97 -18.05 -5.53 -3.26
N GLU A 98 -17.78 -6.70 -2.68
CA GLU A 98 -17.67 -6.86 -1.22
C GLU A 98 -16.46 -6.13 -0.66
N VAL A 99 -15.33 -6.16 -1.35
CA VAL A 99 -14.15 -5.37 -0.97
C VAL A 99 -14.48 -3.89 -0.99
N ALA A 100 -15.06 -3.38 -2.07
CA ALA A 100 -15.44 -1.97 -2.18
C ALA A 100 -16.49 -1.55 -1.13
N ALA A 101 -17.42 -2.45 -0.77
CA ALA A 101 -18.46 -2.16 0.22
C ALA A 101 -17.95 -2.15 1.68
N LYS A 102 -16.81 -2.78 1.96
CA LYS A 102 -16.27 -2.98 3.32
C LYS A 102 -14.92 -2.29 3.54
N THR A 103 -14.34 -1.68 2.51
CA THR A 103 -13.08 -0.95 2.57
C THR A 103 -13.27 0.47 2.02
N ASP A 104 -12.22 1.26 2.08
CA ASP A 104 -12.20 2.64 1.58
C ASP A 104 -11.90 2.72 0.06
N LEU A 105 -11.86 1.56 -0.65
CA LEU A 105 -11.58 1.46 -2.08
C LEU A 105 -12.84 1.62 -2.92
N SER A 106 -12.72 2.30 -4.06
CA SER A 106 -13.76 2.27 -5.10
C SER A 106 -13.86 0.88 -5.76
N LEU A 107 -14.96 0.61 -6.47
CA LEU A 107 -15.16 -0.67 -7.16
C LEU A 107 -14.04 -0.98 -8.18
N ASP A 108 -13.61 0.02 -8.96
CA ASP A 108 -12.51 -0.13 -9.90
C ASP A 108 -11.16 -0.36 -9.21
N GLU A 109 -10.89 0.33 -8.10
CA GLU A 109 -9.66 0.14 -7.34
C GLU A 109 -9.61 -1.23 -6.64
N ALA A 110 -10.74 -1.66 -6.08
CA ALA A 110 -10.89 -2.99 -5.49
C ALA A 110 -10.67 -4.09 -6.53
N LYS A 111 -11.26 -3.95 -7.73
CA LYS A 111 -11.03 -4.88 -8.84
C LYS A 111 -9.55 -4.92 -9.23
N ARG A 112 -8.93 -3.77 -9.52
CA ARG A 112 -7.50 -3.69 -9.87
C ARG A 112 -6.58 -4.22 -8.79
N TYR A 113 -6.97 -4.11 -7.52
CA TYR A 113 -6.21 -4.67 -6.41
C TYR A 113 -6.26 -6.20 -6.41
N LEU A 114 -7.47 -6.77 -6.55
CA LEU A 114 -7.66 -8.22 -6.60
C LEU A 114 -7.06 -8.84 -7.87
N ASP A 115 -7.19 -8.18 -9.02
CA ASP A 115 -6.54 -8.58 -10.28
C ASP A 115 -5.01 -8.66 -10.11
N ARG A 116 -4.38 -7.66 -9.48
CA ARG A 116 -2.94 -7.68 -9.20
C ARG A 116 -2.53 -8.84 -8.31
N LEU A 117 -3.33 -9.15 -7.29
CA LEU A 117 -3.03 -10.28 -6.41
C LEU A 117 -3.17 -11.62 -7.15
N ALA A 118 -4.12 -11.72 -8.09
CA ALA A 118 -4.27 -12.88 -8.95
C ALA A 118 -3.10 -13.03 -9.94
N ASP A 119 -2.65 -11.92 -10.55
CA ASP A 119 -1.46 -11.90 -11.42
C ASP A 119 -0.19 -12.33 -10.67
N GLN A 120 -0.12 -12.06 -9.37
CA GLN A 120 0.97 -12.49 -8.49
C GLN A 120 0.84 -13.94 -8.02
N GLY A 121 -0.27 -14.63 -8.35
CA GLY A 121 -0.54 -16.01 -7.93
C GLY A 121 -0.96 -16.14 -6.47
N HIS A 122 -1.38 -15.05 -5.82
CA HIS A 122 -1.86 -15.07 -4.44
C HIS A 122 -3.35 -15.41 -4.33
N VAL A 123 -4.10 -15.37 -5.44
CA VAL A 123 -5.55 -15.55 -5.46
C VAL A 123 -5.97 -16.19 -6.77
N ASP A 124 -6.90 -17.13 -6.73
CA ASP A 124 -7.48 -17.74 -7.92
C ASP A 124 -8.72 -16.96 -8.36
N LEU A 125 -8.79 -16.58 -9.64
CA LEU A 125 -10.03 -16.08 -10.23
C LEU A 125 -10.94 -17.27 -10.58
N THR A 126 -12.17 -17.23 -10.07
CA THR A 126 -13.22 -18.16 -10.47
C THR A 126 -14.44 -17.37 -10.96
N PRO A 127 -14.94 -17.61 -12.18
CA PRO A 127 -16.22 -17.06 -12.60
C PRO A 127 -17.36 -17.75 -11.82
N SER A 128 -18.29 -16.96 -11.31
CA SER A 128 -19.50 -17.42 -10.61
C SER A 128 -20.75 -16.83 -11.26
N ASP A 129 -21.92 -17.41 -10.98
CA ASP A 129 -23.22 -16.99 -11.54
C ASP A 129 -23.58 -15.52 -11.20
N GLN A 130 -22.98 -14.97 -10.14
CA GLN A 130 -23.19 -13.58 -9.70
C GLN A 130 -22.05 -12.64 -10.12
N GLY A 131 -21.05 -13.13 -10.86
CA GLY A 131 -19.89 -12.36 -11.33
C GLY A 131 -18.54 -12.99 -10.96
N LEU A 132 -17.48 -12.21 -11.08
CA LEU A 132 -16.10 -12.64 -10.80
C LEU A 132 -15.85 -12.72 -9.29
N VAL A 133 -15.43 -13.89 -8.80
CA VAL A 133 -15.01 -14.12 -7.41
C VAL A 133 -13.54 -14.53 -7.35
N TYR A 134 -12.89 -14.07 -6.29
CA TYR A 134 -11.48 -14.26 -6.03
C TYR A 134 -11.33 -15.15 -4.80
N ARG A 135 -10.56 -16.23 -4.94
CA ARG A 135 -10.34 -17.23 -3.89
C ARG A 135 -8.91 -17.17 -3.35
N PHE A 136 -8.77 -16.89 -2.05
CA PHE A 136 -7.51 -16.87 -1.33
C PHE A 136 -7.17 -18.28 -0.81
N PRO A 137 -6.15 -18.96 -1.37
CA PRO A 137 -5.66 -20.23 -0.86
C PRO A 137 -5.10 -20.03 0.57
N GLY A 138 -5.59 -20.82 1.53
CA GLY A 138 -5.16 -20.76 2.93
C GLY A 138 -6.13 -20.05 3.89
N ALA A 139 -7.14 -19.34 3.40
CA ALA A 139 -8.17 -18.71 4.24
C ALA A 139 -9.39 -19.62 4.53
N GLY A 140 -9.49 -20.80 3.90
CA GLY A 140 -10.67 -21.66 3.97
C GLY A 140 -10.45 -23.17 3.94
N THR A 141 -9.21 -23.67 4.05
CA THR A 141 -8.94 -25.12 3.97
C THR A 141 -8.03 -25.55 5.12
N PRO A 142 -8.43 -26.54 5.94
CA PRO A 142 -7.47 -27.30 6.75
C PRO A 142 -6.37 -27.79 5.80
N LEU A 143 -5.12 -27.75 6.26
CA LEU A 143 -3.98 -28.33 5.55
C LEU A 143 -4.38 -29.66 4.92
N PRO A 144 -4.07 -29.91 3.65
CA PRO A 144 -4.26 -31.23 3.07
C PRO A 144 -3.41 -32.22 3.86
N SER A 145 -4.05 -32.95 4.77
CA SER A 145 -3.58 -34.23 5.31
C SER A 145 -3.59 -35.32 4.22
N GLU A 146 -3.27 -34.96 2.98
CA GLU A 146 -3.39 -35.80 1.78
C GLU A 146 -2.14 -35.64 0.89
N LEU A 147 -0.96 -35.65 1.53
CA LEU A 147 0.19 -36.30 0.90
C LEU A 147 0.03 -37.82 1.05
N ASP A 148 -1.08 -38.35 0.56
CA ASP A 148 -1.29 -39.78 0.44
C ASP A 148 -1.95 -40.09 -0.91
N PRO A 149 -1.14 -40.36 -1.94
CA PRO A 149 -1.57 -41.19 -3.04
C PRO A 149 -0.81 -42.52 -2.96
N HIS A 150 -1.50 -43.53 -2.41
CA HIS A 150 -1.95 -44.71 -3.17
C HIS A 150 -1.53 -46.08 -2.59
N PRO A 151 -2.48 -46.91 -2.14
CA PRO A 151 -2.34 -48.36 -2.19
C PRO A 151 -2.74 -48.87 -3.58
N GLN A 152 -1.85 -48.81 -4.57
CA GLN A 152 -1.95 -49.67 -5.75
C GLN A 152 -0.61 -50.26 -6.15
N ALA A 153 -0.30 -51.40 -5.54
CA ALA A 153 0.43 -52.44 -6.25
C ALA A 153 -0.56 -53.10 -7.24
N HIS A 154 -0.27 -52.95 -8.53
CA HIS A 154 -0.97 -53.53 -9.68
C HIS A 154 -1.48 -54.97 -9.50
N PRO A 155 -2.66 -55.31 -10.06
CA PRO A 155 -2.98 -56.66 -10.48
C PRO A 155 -2.28 -56.91 -11.82
N ALA A 156 -1.04 -57.41 -11.78
CA ALA A 156 -0.34 -57.92 -12.98
C ALA A 156 -0.77 -59.37 -13.21
N ALA A 157 -1.49 -59.59 -14.31
CA ALA A 157 -1.94 -60.86 -14.80
C ALA A 157 -0.80 -61.85 -15.10
N ALA A 158 -0.99 -63.13 -14.75
CA ALA A 158 -0.60 -64.26 -15.60
C ALA A 158 -1.24 -65.58 -15.11
N PRO A 159 -2.21 -66.15 -15.86
CA PRO A 159 -2.55 -67.56 -15.76
C PRO A 159 -2.17 -68.26 -17.07
N ARG A 160 -0.98 -68.84 -17.18
CA ARG A 160 -0.66 -69.92 -18.13
C ARG A 160 0.57 -70.70 -17.66
N GLN A 161 0.36 -71.93 -17.19
CA GLN A 161 0.69 -73.12 -17.98
C GLN A 161 0.12 -74.37 -17.30
N ARG A 162 -0.65 -75.13 -18.09
CA ARG A 162 -0.92 -76.56 -17.91
C ARG A 162 0.36 -77.35 -18.24
N GLU A 163 0.35 -78.61 -17.83
CA GLU A 163 1.23 -79.74 -18.22
C GLU A 163 2.55 -79.74 -17.44
N GLN A 164 2.89 -80.74 -16.62
CA GLN A 164 2.66 -82.21 -16.68
C GLN A 164 2.57 -82.80 -15.27
#